data_AF-A0A938IXM5-F1
#
_entry.id   AF-A0A938IXM5-F1
#
_cell.length_a   1.000
_cell.length_b   1.000
_cell.length_c   1.000
_cell.angle_alpha   90.00
_cell.angle_beta   90.00
_cell.angle_gamma   90.00
#
_symmetry.space_group_name_H-M   'P 1'
#
loop_
_entity.id
_entity.type
_entity.pdbx_description
1 polymer ?
#
loop_
_entity_poly.entity_id
_entity_poly.type
_entity_poly.pdbx_seq_one_letter_code
_entity_poly.pdbx_strand_id
1 'polypeptide(L)'
;MRRFLSLLVAGGLAASACVVLAAPAGAQTGSLAEFCSARVELNAAFSQEKAQSLAQLDRMVTNAPAAVAPAITEIRDAFKKKGPKAFDSEELAPALATADSFIYETCPGTKVPVTAIDYEFQGVPATLKAGPTNFKLTNAAPKEFHEMGIVKMTAAGAAMDPEKLLALPEKKQEKLLDFSSSFGMFAPPGEAGYTLANLEPGEYLYACFIPVGSKKKGAPHFTEGMYGTFTVS
;
A
#
# COMPACT_ATOMS: atom_id res chain seq x y z
N MET A 1 15.66 -9.36 -1.86
CA MET A 1 15.99 -8.20 -0.99
C MET A 1 16.34 -6.87 -1.70
N ARG A 2 16.77 -6.85 -2.98
CA ARG A 2 17.07 -5.59 -3.70
C ARG A 2 15.84 -4.85 -4.27
N ARG A 3 14.65 -5.43 -4.18
CA ARG A 3 13.40 -4.86 -4.74
C ARG A 3 12.55 -4.06 -3.75
N PHE A 4 12.86 -4.12 -2.45
CA PHE A 4 12.02 -3.51 -1.39
C PHE A 4 12.68 -2.33 -0.66
N LEU A 5 13.95 -2.03 -0.94
CA LEU A 5 14.72 -1.06 -0.17
C LEU A 5 14.84 0.29 -0.89
N SER A 6 13.72 0.98 -1.11
CA SER A 6 13.70 2.37 -1.56
C SER A 6 12.36 2.98 -1.22
N LEU A 7 12.20 3.48 0.01
CA LEU A 7 11.22 4.50 0.41
C LEU A 7 11.70 5.15 1.71
N LEU A 8 12.16 6.38 1.63
CA LEU A 8 12.44 7.27 2.75
C LEU A 8 11.76 8.60 2.38
N VAL A 9 10.70 8.97 3.10
CA VAL A 9 10.06 10.28 3.00
C VAL A 9 10.05 10.89 4.39
N ALA A 10 10.44 12.16 4.47
CA ALA A 10 10.37 12.97 5.68
C ALA A 10 9.07 13.79 5.69
N GLY A 11 8.46 13.87 6.87
CA GLY A 11 7.14 14.46 7.08
C GLY A 11 7.17 15.98 7.23
N GLY A 12 6.16 16.63 6.66
CA GLY A 12 5.85 18.04 6.87
C GLY A 12 4.40 18.21 7.30
N LEU A 13 4.19 18.76 8.51
CA LEU A 13 2.87 19.18 8.99
C LEU A 13 2.37 20.40 8.21
N ALA A 14 1.13 20.35 7.72
CA ALA A 14 0.38 21.56 7.39
C ALA A 14 -1.09 21.40 7.81
N ALA A 15 -1.50 22.19 8.80
CA ALA A 15 -2.90 22.46 9.07
C ALA A 15 -3.37 23.55 8.10
N SER A 16 -4.44 23.31 7.35
CA SER A 16 -5.10 24.34 6.54
C SER A 16 -6.61 24.30 6.70
N ALA A 17 -7.17 25.44 7.09
CA ALA A 17 -8.59 25.68 7.19
C ALA A 17 -9.19 25.85 5.78
N CYS A 18 -10.17 25.02 5.44
CA CYS A 18 -10.90 25.12 4.17
C CYS A 18 -11.97 26.22 4.24
N VAL A 19 -11.84 27.23 3.39
CA VAL A 19 -12.96 28.07 2.94
C VAL A 19 -13.49 27.46 1.64
N VAL A 20 -14.73 26.95 1.67
CA VAL A 20 -15.38 26.36 0.49
C VAL A 20 -16.12 27.48 -0.26
N LEU A 21 -15.61 27.85 -1.44
CA LEU A 21 -16.36 28.60 -2.44
C LEU A 21 -16.91 27.61 -3.46
N ALA A 22 -18.24 27.57 -3.61
CA ALA A 22 -18.93 26.71 -4.57
C ALA A 22 -18.72 27.21 -6.00
N ALA A 23 -18.00 26.43 -6.82
CA ALA A 23 -17.91 26.61 -8.27
C ALA A 23 -19.02 25.80 -8.97
N PRO A 24 -19.47 26.21 -10.18
CA PRO A 24 -20.55 25.51 -10.87
C PRO A 24 -20.09 24.15 -11.37
N ALA A 25 -20.93 23.13 -11.17
CA ALA A 25 -20.69 21.75 -11.56
C ALA A 25 -20.68 21.59 -13.09
N GLY A 26 -19.51 21.70 -13.69
CA GLY A 26 -19.25 21.10 -15.00
C GLY A 26 -19.32 19.58 -14.86
N ALA A 27 -20.09 18.92 -15.72
CA ALA A 27 -20.24 17.47 -15.74
C ALA A 27 -18.86 16.80 -15.92
N GLN A 28 -18.30 16.27 -14.83
CA GLN A 28 -17.13 15.42 -14.91
C GLN A 28 -17.58 13.99 -15.22
N THR A 29 -17.08 13.46 -16.33
CA THR A 29 -17.45 12.15 -16.90
C THR A 29 -16.66 10.98 -16.30
N GLY A 30 -15.87 11.21 -15.24
CA GLY A 30 -15.05 10.17 -14.63
C GLY A 30 -15.90 9.10 -13.93
N SER A 31 -15.58 7.83 -14.17
CA SER A 31 -16.21 6.71 -13.47
C SER A 31 -15.42 6.36 -12.21
N LEU A 32 -16.02 6.50 -11.02
CA LEU A 32 -15.39 6.08 -9.76
C LEU A 32 -14.98 4.61 -9.81
N ALA A 33 -15.77 3.75 -10.45
CA ALA A 33 -15.44 2.34 -10.61
C ALA A 33 -14.16 2.14 -11.44
N GLU A 34 -14.02 2.85 -12.56
CA GLU A 34 -12.81 2.80 -13.40
C GLU A 34 -11.59 3.38 -12.69
N PHE A 35 -11.77 4.47 -11.94
CA PHE A 35 -10.74 5.07 -11.11
C PHE A 35 -10.20 4.08 -10.07
N CYS A 36 -11.09 3.40 -9.35
CA CYS A 36 -10.73 2.40 -8.34
C CYS A 36 -10.11 1.15 -8.97
N SER A 37 -10.61 0.67 -10.12
CA SER A 37 -10.00 -0.45 -10.85
C SER A 37 -8.58 -0.13 -11.30
N ALA A 38 -8.35 1.06 -11.87
CA ALA A 38 -7.01 1.49 -12.27
C ALA A 38 -6.04 1.55 -11.07
N ARG A 39 -6.52 1.93 -9.88
CA ARG A 39 -5.70 1.86 -8.65
C ARG A 39 -5.33 0.43 -8.26
N VAL A 40 -6.27 -0.52 -8.33
CA VAL A 40 -5.98 -1.94 -8.06
C VAL A 40 -4.89 -2.45 -9.02
N GLU A 41 -5.05 -2.16 -10.31
CA GLU A 41 -4.12 -2.61 -11.35
C GLU A 41 -2.74 -1.91 -11.25
N LEU A 42 -2.70 -0.68 -10.76
CA LEU A 42 -1.46 0.05 -10.50
C LEU A 42 -0.56 -0.69 -9.50
N ASN A 43 -1.12 -1.35 -8.48
CA ASN A 43 -0.36 -2.15 -7.52
C ASN A 43 0.38 -3.31 -8.20
N ALA A 44 -0.29 -4.02 -9.11
CA ALA A 44 0.35 -5.08 -9.90
C ALA A 44 1.42 -4.50 -10.85
N ALA A 45 1.15 -3.36 -11.48
CA ALA A 45 2.03 -2.72 -12.46
C ALA A 45 3.35 -2.22 -11.86
N PHE A 46 3.36 -1.77 -10.58
CA PHE A 46 4.58 -1.32 -9.91
C PHE A 46 5.68 -2.38 -9.85
N SER A 47 5.30 -3.66 -9.82
CA SER A 47 6.24 -4.78 -9.79
C SER A 47 6.86 -5.11 -11.15
N GLN A 48 6.31 -4.55 -12.24
CA GLN A 48 6.59 -4.95 -13.61
C GLN A 48 7.40 -3.92 -14.38
N GLU A 49 6.84 -2.74 -14.73
CA GLU A 49 7.52 -1.75 -15.59
C GLU A 49 6.98 -0.32 -15.46
N LYS A 50 7.86 0.70 -15.61
CA LYS A 50 7.49 2.13 -15.52
C LYS A 50 6.35 2.51 -16.49
N ALA A 51 6.37 1.98 -17.72
CA ALA A 51 5.36 2.32 -18.73
C ALA A 51 3.96 1.82 -18.35
N GLN A 52 3.87 0.65 -17.72
CA GLN A 52 2.60 0.07 -17.26
C GLN A 52 2.02 0.87 -16.09
N SER A 53 2.86 1.24 -15.12
CA SER A 53 2.43 2.12 -14.02
C SER A 53 1.95 3.47 -14.54
N LEU A 54 2.63 4.06 -15.52
CA LEU A 54 2.21 5.34 -16.11
C LEU A 54 0.86 5.22 -16.83
N ALA A 55 0.61 4.13 -17.55
CA ALA A 55 -0.68 3.88 -18.21
C ALA A 55 -1.83 3.77 -17.19
N GLN A 56 -1.61 3.14 -16.05
CA GLN A 56 -2.62 3.07 -14.98
C GLN A 56 -2.84 4.43 -14.32
N LEU A 57 -1.78 5.21 -14.11
CA LEU A 57 -1.92 6.59 -13.61
C LEU A 57 -2.68 7.48 -14.61
N ASP A 58 -2.47 7.33 -15.93
CA ASP A 58 -3.23 8.05 -16.96
C ASP A 58 -4.72 7.66 -16.94
N ARG A 59 -5.04 6.37 -16.72
CA ARG A 59 -6.42 5.92 -16.50
C ARG A 59 -7.03 6.51 -15.24
N MET A 60 -6.26 6.59 -14.15
CA MET A 60 -6.71 7.25 -12.92
C MET A 60 -6.98 8.73 -13.18
N VAL A 61 -6.10 9.48 -13.86
CA VAL A 61 -6.34 10.89 -14.23
C VAL A 61 -7.63 11.04 -15.05
N THR A 62 -7.83 10.18 -16.04
CA THR A 62 -9.01 10.21 -16.93
C THR A 62 -10.33 10.02 -16.17
N ASN A 63 -10.31 9.21 -15.11
CA ASN A 63 -11.51 8.83 -14.37
C ASN A 63 -11.63 9.48 -12.98
N ALA A 64 -10.66 10.31 -12.58
CA ALA A 64 -10.60 10.87 -11.24
C ALA A 64 -11.83 11.76 -10.95
N PRO A 65 -12.52 11.53 -9.82
CA PRO A 65 -13.51 12.48 -9.33
C PRO A 65 -12.92 13.87 -9.10
N ALA A 66 -13.73 14.92 -9.27
CA ALA A 66 -13.29 16.32 -9.16
C ALA A 66 -12.52 16.62 -7.87
N ALA A 67 -12.94 16.01 -6.76
CA ALA A 67 -12.35 16.19 -5.45
C ALA A 67 -10.89 15.70 -5.34
N VAL A 68 -10.45 14.77 -6.20
CA VAL A 68 -9.12 14.16 -6.14
C VAL A 68 -8.31 14.36 -7.43
N ALA A 69 -8.93 14.81 -8.52
CA ALA A 69 -8.29 14.98 -9.82
C ALA A 69 -6.98 15.80 -9.82
N PRO A 70 -6.85 16.92 -9.07
CA PRO A 70 -5.59 17.66 -8.99
C PRO A 70 -4.45 16.81 -8.41
N ALA A 71 -4.71 16.11 -7.29
CA ALA A 71 -3.72 15.27 -6.63
C ALA A 71 -3.28 14.11 -7.53
N ILE A 72 -4.21 13.46 -8.22
CA ILE A 72 -3.90 12.35 -9.14
C ILE A 72 -3.08 12.82 -10.35
N THR A 73 -3.39 14.02 -10.87
CA THR A 73 -2.61 14.62 -11.97
C THR A 73 -1.17 14.90 -11.53
N GLU A 74 -1.00 15.47 -10.34
CA GLU A 74 0.32 15.75 -9.77
C GLU A 74 1.15 14.48 -9.58
N ILE A 75 0.54 13.43 -9.01
CA ILE A 75 1.17 12.11 -8.84
C ILE A 75 1.61 11.54 -10.19
N ARG A 76 0.72 11.56 -11.20
CA ARG A 76 1.03 11.08 -12.55
C ARG A 76 2.21 11.85 -13.14
N ASP A 77 2.20 13.18 -13.07
CA ASP A 77 3.24 14.03 -13.63
C ASP A 77 4.60 13.82 -12.94
N ALA A 78 4.60 13.71 -11.61
CA ALA A 78 5.78 13.40 -10.83
C ALA A 78 6.35 12.02 -11.21
N PHE A 79 5.50 11.00 -11.30
CA PHE A 79 5.90 9.65 -11.71
C PHE A 79 6.43 9.60 -13.15
N LYS A 80 5.80 10.32 -14.08
CA LYS A 80 6.28 10.44 -15.47
C LYS A 80 7.72 10.94 -15.50
N LYS A 81 8.03 11.97 -14.71
CA LYS A 81 9.35 12.61 -14.62
C LYS A 81 10.38 11.74 -13.87
N LYS A 82 10.06 11.31 -12.65
CA LYS A 82 11.03 10.69 -11.73
C LYS A 82 10.93 9.16 -11.64
N GLY A 83 9.90 8.55 -12.23
CA GLY A 83 9.59 7.12 -12.05
C GLY A 83 9.21 6.82 -10.59
N PRO A 84 9.51 5.61 -10.08
CA PRO A 84 9.21 5.24 -8.69
C PRO A 84 9.79 6.18 -7.64
N LYS A 85 10.92 6.85 -7.93
CA LYS A 85 11.54 7.85 -7.04
C LYS A 85 10.67 9.09 -6.81
N ALA A 86 9.56 9.25 -7.55
CA ALA A 86 8.60 10.32 -7.30
C ALA A 86 7.99 10.22 -5.90
N PHE A 87 7.79 9.01 -5.39
CA PHE A 87 7.15 8.76 -4.11
C PHE A 87 8.08 9.02 -2.91
N ASP A 88 9.38 9.25 -3.16
CA ASP A 88 10.36 9.65 -2.13
C ASP A 88 10.35 11.19 -1.89
N SER A 89 9.58 11.94 -2.68
CA SER A 89 9.57 13.41 -2.65
C SER A 89 8.67 13.93 -1.53
N GLU A 90 9.21 14.73 -0.61
CA GLU A 90 8.40 15.43 0.40
C GLU A 90 7.34 16.32 -0.24
N GLU A 91 7.65 16.91 -1.41
CA GLU A 91 6.73 17.78 -2.13
C GLU A 91 5.49 17.03 -2.63
N LEU A 92 5.59 15.72 -2.90
CA LEU A 92 4.47 14.92 -3.40
C LEU A 92 3.61 14.33 -2.26
N ALA A 93 4.10 14.37 -1.02
CA ALA A 93 3.42 13.77 0.13
C ALA A 93 1.97 14.27 0.32
N PRO A 94 1.64 15.58 0.18
CA PRO A 94 0.26 16.05 0.34
C PRO A 94 -0.69 15.50 -0.73
N ALA A 95 -0.23 15.37 -1.98
CA ALA A 95 -1.02 14.82 -3.08
C ALA A 95 -1.29 13.32 -2.86
N LEU A 96 -0.27 12.57 -2.42
CA LEU A 96 -0.40 11.15 -2.08
C LEU A 96 -1.39 10.95 -0.93
N ALA A 97 -1.25 11.70 0.16
CA ALA A 97 -2.15 11.61 1.30
C ALA A 97 -3.61 11.91 0.92
N THR A 98 -3.84 12.93 0.08
CA THR A 98 -5.17 13.28 -0.43
C THR A 98 -5.75 12.15 -1.28
N ALA A 99 -4.96 11.60 -2.21
CA ALA A 99 -5.37 10.53 -3.09
C ALA A 99 -5.69 9.24 -2.32
N ASP A 100 -4.79 8.83 -1.42
CA ASP A 100 -4.91 7.61 -0.64
C ASP A 100 -6.09 7.64 0.32
N SER A 101 -6.28 8.76 1.02
CA SER A 101 -7.45 8.96 1.90
C SER A 101 -8.75 8.90 1.10
N PHE A 102 -8.81 9.61 -0.04
CA PHE A 102 -10.00 9.57 -0.91
C PHE A 102 -10.30 8.16 -1.41
N ILE A 103 -9.29 7.42 -1.87
CA ILE A 103 -9.45 6.03 -2.33
C ILE A 103 -9.93 5.15 -1.18
N TYR A 104 -9.31 5.25 -0.01
CA TYR A 104 -9.70 4.47 1.15
C TYR A 104 -11.12 4.78 1.61
N GLU A 105 -11.63 6.00 1.50
CA GLU A 105 -13.00 6.33 1.94
C GLU A 105 -14.05 6.02 0.86
N THR A 106 -13.71 6.18 -0.42
CA THR A 106 -14.71 6.19 -1.50
C THR A 106 -14.70 4.95 -2.39
N CYS A 107 -13.56 4.27 -2.56
CA CYS A 107 -13.53 3.06 -3.37
C CYS A 107 -14.31 1.93 -2.70
N PRO A 108 -15.06 1.11 -3.46
CA PRO A 108 -15.82 0.01 -2.89
C PRO A 108 -14.90 -1.06 -2.28
N GLY A 109 -15.47 -1.89 -1.41
CA GLY A 109 -14.77 -3.02 -0.82
C GLY A 109 -14.69 -2.98 0.71
N THR A 110 -14.20 -4.08 1.27
CA THR A 110 -14.00 -4.24 2.71
C THR A 110 -12.96 -3.24 3.20
N LYS A 111 -13.22 -2.53 4.31
CA LYS A 111 -12.24 -1.65 4.96
C LYS A 111 -11.53 -2.41 6.07
N VAL A 112 -10.19 -2.39 6.06
CA VAL A 112 -9.36 -3.08 7.05
C VAL A 112 -8.42 -2.07 7.71
N PRO A 113 -8.82 -1.47 8.84
CA PRO A 113 -7.93 -0.66 9.64
C PRO A 113 -6.94 -1.57 10.40
N VAL A 114 -5.66 -1.28 10.28
CA VAL A 114 -4.56 -1.96 10.97
C VAL A 114 -3.77 -0.92 11.73
N THR A 115 -3.38 -1.23 12.96
CA THR A 115 -2.45 -0.41 13.74
C THR A 115 -1.12 -1.14 13.84
N ALA A 116 -0.04 -0.50 13.42
CA ALA A 116 1.31 -0.94 13.75
C ALA A 116 1.76 -0.28 15.06
N ILE A 117 2.26 -1.09 15.97
CA ILE A 117 3.11 -0.66 17.08
C ILE A 117 4.48 -1.31 16.90
N ASP A 118 5.43 -1.03 17.80
CA ASP A 118 6.74 -1.67 17.77
C ASP A 118 6.57 -3.20 17.77
N TYR A 119 6.90 -3.80 16.62
CA TYR A 119 6.97 -5.24 16.36
C TYR A 119 5.62 -6.00 16.35
N GLU A 120 4.49 -5.33 16.24
CA GLU A 120 3.16 -5.98 16.20
C GLU A 120 2.19 -5.27 15.25
N PHE A 121 1.35 -6.05 14.56
CA PHE A 121 0.17 -5.57 13.84
C PHE A 121 -1.11 -5.90 14.61
N GLN A 122 -1.92 -4.88 14.88
CA GLN A 122 -3.18 -4.99 15.59
C GLN A 122 -4.37 -4.77 14.65
N GLY A 123 -5.47 -5.48 14.92
CA GLY A 123 -6.73 -5.31 14.18
C GLY A 123 -6.81 -6.06 12.85
N VAL A 124 -5.81 -6.86 12.49
CA VAL A 124 -5.86 -7.71 11.29
C VAL A 124 -6.87 -8.84 11.51
N PRO A 125 -7.97 -8.93 10.72
CA PRO A 125 -8.95 -9.99 10.88
C PRO A 125 -8.36 -11.36 10.50
N ALA A 126 -8.75 -12.41 11.22
CA ALA A 126 -8.35 -13.78 10.87
C ALA A 126 -8.95 -14.25 9.54
N THR A 127 -10.08 -13.65 9.12
CA THR A 127 -10.76 -14.00 7.87
C THR A 127 -11.29 -12.75 7.17
N LEU A 128 -11.13 -12.69 5.86
CA LEU A 128 -11.66 -11.66 4.96
C LEU A 128 -12.47 -12.29 3.84
N LYS A 129 -13.37 -11.51 3.23
CA LYS A 129 -14.08 -11.94 2.03
C LYS A 129 -13.22 -11.72 0.78
N ALA A 130 -13.35 -12.59 -0.22
CA ALA A 130 -12.79 -12.33 -1.54
C ALA A 130 -13.37 -11.03 -2.15
N GLY A 131 -12.56 -10.37 -2.97
CA GLY A 131 -12.90 -9.14 -3.68
C GLY A 131 -12.14 -7.88 -3.19
N PRO A 132 -12.60 -6.69 -3.60
CA PRO A 132 -11.95 -5.43 -3.28
C PRO A 132 -11.83 -5.22 -1.77
N THR A 133 -10.61 -4.92 -1.31
CA THR A 133 -10.27 -4.67 0.09
C THR A 133 -9.31 -3.50 0.19
N ASN A 134 -9.66 -2.54 1.04
CA ASN A 134 -8.91 -1.32 1.30
C ASN A 134 -8.28 -1.42 2.68
N PHE A 135 -6.96 -1.49 2.73
CA PHE A 135 -6.21 -1.51 3.98
C PHE A 135 -5.72 -0.10 4.33
N LYS A 136 -5.75 0.22 5.61
CA LYS A 136 -5.12 1.40 6.20
C LYS A 136 -4.22 0.94 7.33
N LEU A 137 -2.91 1.15 7.20
CA LEU A 137 -1.94 0.93 8.27
C LEU A 137 -1.67 2.24 8.97
N THR A 138 -2.15 2.40 10.20
CA THR A 138 -1.76 3.52 11.08
C THR A 138 -0.54 3.13 11.89
N ASN A 139 0.55 3.88 11.80
CA ASN A 139 1.72 3.63 12.61
C ASN A 139 1.66 4.45 13.91
N ALA A 140 1.40 3.76 15.02
CA ALA A 140 1.36 4.33 16.37
C ALA A 140 2.71 4.20 17.11
N ALA A 141 3.75 3.64 16.47
CA ALA A 141 5.09 3.61 17.03
C ALA A 141 5.69 5.02 17.08
N PRO A 142 6.46 5.36 18.13
CA PRO A 142 7.03 6.70 18.27
C PRO A 142 8.22 6.95 17.35
N LYS A 143 8.89 5.90 16.87
CA LYS A 143 10.18 6.01 16.15
C LYS A 143 10.35 5.02 15.01
N GLU A 144 9.83 3.79 15.15
CA GLU A 144 10.00 2.79 14.12
C GLU A 144 9.10 3.08 12.91
N PHE A 145 9.68 2.93 11.74
CA PHE A 145 8.92 2.88 10.50
C PHE A 145 8.33 1.50 10.35
N HIS A 146 7.10 1.43 9.86
CA HIS A 146 6.45 0.15 9.62
C HIS A 146 5.97 0.05 8.19
N GLU A 147 6.19 -1.12 7.62
CA GLU A 147 5.52 -1.58 6.42
C GLU A 147 4.72 -2.83 6.75
N MET A 148 3.66 -3.08 5.99
CA MET A 148 2.96 -4.36 5.98
C MET A 148 2.98 -4.89 4.55
N GLY A 149 3.91 -5.79 4.27
CA GLY A 149 3.93 -6.57 3.03
C GLY A 149 2.97 -7.74 3.17
N ILE A 150 2.13 -7.97 2.15
CA ILE A 150 1.09 -9.00 2.13
C ILE A 150 1.24 -9.82 0.84
N VAL A 151 1.13 -11.14 0.93
CA VAL A 151 1.30 -12.04 -0.21
C VAL A 151 0.47 -13.32 -0.03
N LYS A 152 -0.14 -13.80 -1.11
CA LYS A 152 -0.87 -15.07 -1.12
C LYS A 152 0.12 -16.23 -1.03
N MET A 153 -0.20 -17.22 -0.21
CA MET A 153 0.56 -18.45 -0.06
C MET A 153 0.03 -19.52 -1.03
N THR A 154 0.96 -20.31 -1.57
CA THR A 154 0.60 -21.58 -2.22
C THR A 154 0.08 -22.58 -1.18
N ALA A 155 -0.56 -23.66 -1.61
CA ALA A 155 -0.98 -24.73 -0.69
C ALA A 155 0.18 -25.30 0.14
N ALA A 156 1.37 -25.44 -0.46
CA ALA A 156 2.57 -25.89 0.25
C ALA A 156 3.10 -24.84 1.24
N GLY A 157 2.98 -23.55 0.90
CA GLY A 157 3.33 -22.45 1.79
C GLY A 157 2.41 -22.39 3.00
N ALA A 158 1.10 -22.52 2.80
CA ALA A 158 0.09 -22.51 3.86
C ALA A 158 0.21 -23.69 4.84
N ALA A 159 0.79 -24.82 4.41
CA ALA A 159 1.08 -25.96 5.28
C ALA A 159 2.39 -25.80 6.08
N MET A 160 3.16 -24.74 5.84
CA MET A 160 4.41 -24.44 6.54
C MET A 160 4.16 -23.44 7.66
N ASP A 161 4.91 -23.58 8.74
CA ASP A 161 4.99 -22.55 9.78
C ASP A 161 5.47 -21.19 9.18
N PRO A 162 4.75 -20.09 9.42
CA PRO A 162 5.01 -18.82 8.74
C PRO A 162 6.37 -18.22 9.10
N GLU A 163 6.84 -18.39 10.34
CA GLU A 163 8.17 -17.92 10.76
C GLU A 163 9.28 -18.67 10.02
N LYS A 164 9.17 -20.01 9.96
CA LYS A 164 10.11 -20.84 9.20
C LYS A 164 10.09 -20.49 7.72
N LEU A 165 8.93 -20.20 7.15
CA LEU A 165 8.81 -19.76 5.76
C LEU A 165 9.54 -18.43 5.55
N LEU A 166 9.31 -17.43 6.41
CA LEU A 166 9.97 -16.12 6.35
C LEU A 166 11.49 -16.19 6.52
N ALA A 167 11.99 -17.17 7.29
CA ALA A 167 13.42 -17.41 7.47
C ALA A 167 14.10 -18.11 6.27
N LEU A 168 13.34 -18.61 5.29
CA LEU A 168 13.92 -19.25 4.10
C LEU A 168 14.64 -18.23 3.20
N PRO A 169 15.68 -18.67 2.46
CA PRO A 169 16.21 -17.89 1.35
C PRO A 169 15.13 -17.55 0.32
N GLU A 170 15.18 -16.34 -0.25
CA GLU A 170 14.20 -15.79 -1.22
C GLU A 170 13.83 -16.79 -2.34
N LYS A 171 14.82 -17.46 -2.96
CA LYS A 171 14.58 -18.49 -4.00
C LYS A 171 13.71 -19.67 -3.56
N LYS A 172 13.69 -19.99 -2.27
CA LYS A 172 12.81 -21.03 -1.72
C LYS A 172 11.42 -20.48 -1.41
N GLN A 173 11.34 -19.23 -0.96
CA GLN A 173 10.06 -18.53 -0.75
C GLN A 173 9.28 -18.38 -2.06
N GLU A 174 9.96 -18.13 -3.19
CA GLU A 174 9.34 -18.06 -4.53
C GLU A 174 8.55 -19.32 -4.93
N LYS A 175 8.81 -20.47 -4.31
CA LYS A 175 8.07 -21.72 -4.53
C LYS A 175 6.88 -21.90 -3.60
N LEU A 176 6.79 -21.08 -2.56
CA LEU A 176 5.81 -21.18 -1.48
C LEU A 176 4.85 -19.98 -1.45
N LEU A 177 5.27 -18.84 -2.00
CA LEU A 177 4.53 -17.59 -2.06
C LEU A 177 4.27 -17.18 -3.51
N ASP A 178 3.08 -16.70 -3.79
CA ASP A 178 2.74 -16.11 -5.08
C ASP A 178 3.06 -14.61 -5.06
N PHE A 179 4.30 -14.26 -5.38
CA PHE A 179 4.72 -12.86 -5.42
C PHE A 179 4.00 -12.02 -6.48
N SER A 180 3.32 -12.63 -7.46
CA SER A 180 2.48 -11.87 -8.40
C SER A 180 1.23 -11.28 -7.72
N SER A 181 0.82 -11.85 -6.59
CA SER A 181 -0.25 -11.35 -5.72
C SER A 181 0.23 -10.37 -4.64
N SER A 182 1.52 -10.03 -4.61
CA SER A 182 2.08 -9.23 -3.52
C SER A 182 1.67 -7.76 -3.59
N PHE A 183 1.36 -7.20 -2.43
CA PHE A 183 1.08 -5.77 -2.24
C PHE A 183 1.51 -5.37 -0.84
N GLY A 184 1.51 -4.06 -0.56
CA GLY A 184 1.82 -3.59 0.78
C GLY A 184 1.56 -2.11 0.96
N MET A 185 1.88 -1.65 2.16
CA MET A 185 1.80 -0.25 2.55
C MET A 185 2.93 0.06 3.52
N PHE A 186 3.37 1.32 3.50
CA PHE A 186 4.41 1.85 4.37
C PHE A 186 3.86 3.04 5.13
N ALA A 187 4.21 3.16 6.41
CA ALA A 187 3.74 4.20 7.31
C ALA A 187 4.90 4.69 8.20
N PRO A 188 5.33 5.96 8.04
CA PRO A 188 6.22 6.63 8.99
C PRO A 188 5.62 6.74 10.40
N PRO A 189 6.44 6.99 11.44
CA PRO A 189 5.95 7.22 12.80
C PRO A 189 4.85 8.29 12.86
N GLY A 190 3.69 7.95 13.42
CA GLY A 190 2.55 8.86 13.56
C GLY A 190 1.73 9.07 12.27
N GLU A 191 2.10 8.42 11.17
CA GLU A 191 1.43 8.55 9.88
C GLU A 191 0.65 7.28 9.50
N ALA A 192 0.01 7.28 8.32
CA ALA A 192 -0.72 6.15 7.80
C ALA A 192 -0.35 5.83 6.34
N GLY A 193 -0.23 4.54 6.05
CA GLY A 193 -0.10 3.99 4.71
C GLY A 193 -1.39 3.33 4.26
N TYR A 194 -1.61 3.27 2.94
CA TYR A 194 -2.84 2.76 2.36
C TYR A 194 -2.55 1.84 1.18
N THR A 195 -3.42 0.85 0.98
CA THR A 195 -3.45 0.10 -0.28
C THR A 195 -4.84 -0.41 -0.58
N LEU A 196 -5.10 -0.62 -1.87
CA LEU A 196 -6.33 -1.23 -2.37
C LEU A 196 -5.95 -2.48 -3.17
N ALA A 197 -6.39 -3.63 -2.70
CA ALA A 197 -6.14 -4.91 -3.34
C ALA A 197 -7.45 -5.60 -3.70
N ASN A 198 -7.43 -6.42 -4.74
CA ASN A 198 -8.51 -7.37 -5.00
C ASN A 198 -8.07 -8.74 -4.48
N LEU A 199 -8.66 -9.19 -3.37
CA LEU A 199 -8.29 -10.45 -2.73
C LEU A 199 -8.96 -11.63 -3.43
N GLU A 200 -8.19 -12.68 -3.66
CA GLU A 200 -8.70 -13.95 -4.15
C GLU A 200 -8.79 -14.94 -2.99
N PRO A 201 -9.66 -15.97 -3.07
CA PRO A 201 -9.68 -17.02 -2.06
C PRO A 201 -8.31 -17.68 -1.85
N GLY A 202 -7.93 -17.89 -0.59
CA GLY A 202 -6.66 -18.50 -0.20
C GLY A 202 -6.11 -18.00 1.14
N GLU A 203 -4.93 -18.49 1.50
CA GLU A 203 -4.20 -18.09 2.71
C GLU A 203 -3.19 -16.99 2.38
N TYR A 204 -3.09 -15.97 3.22
CA TYR A 204 -2.18 -14.85 3.03
C TYR A 204 -1.22 -14.73 4.21
N LEU A 205 0.04 -14.44 3.90
CA LEU A 205 1.07 -14.07 4.85
C LEU A 205 1.23 -12.56 4.83
N TYR A 206 1.40 -11.96 6.01
CA TYR A 206 1.83 -10.58 6.14
C TYR A 206 3.01 -10.44 7.09
N ALA A 207 3.90 -9.50 6.81
CA ALA A 207 5.11 -9.26 7.61
C ALA A 207 5.67 -7.85 7.41
N CYS A 208 6.47 -7.40 8.37
CA CYS A 208 7.27 -6.18 8.27
C CYS A 208 8.75 -6.54 8.05
N PHE A 209 9.37 -6.04 6.97
CA PHE A 209 10.80 -6.28 6.68
C PHE A 209 11.67 -5.05 6.96
N ILE A 210 11.10 -3.97 7.47
CA ILE A 210 11.86 -2.80 7.92
C ILE A 210 12.86 -3.24 8.99
N PRO A 211 14.14 -2.89 8.86
CA PRO A 211 15.14 -3.16 9.90
C PRO A 211 14.89 -2.35 11.17
N VAL A 212 15.13 -2.95 12.33
CA VAL A 212 15.13 -2.26 13.63
C VAL A 212 15.96 -0.97 13.58
N GLY A 213 15.36 0.14 14.01
CA GLY A 213 15.93 1.49 14.01
C GLY A 213 16.11 2.07 12.61
N SER A 214 15.48 1.48 11.60
CA SER A 214 15.67 1.79 10.17
C SER A 214 17.15 1.76 9.73
N LYS A 215 17.97 0.95 10.42
CA LYS A 215 19.40 0.84 10.16
C LYS A 215 19.66 -0.24 9.12
N LYS A 216 20.57 0.02 8.17
CA LYS A 216 20.97 -0.96 7.12
C LYS A 216 21.46 -2.32 7.64
N LYS A 217 21.81 -2.43 8.93
CA LYS A 217 22.29 -3.66 9.58
C LYS A 217 21.36 -4.18 10.68
N GLY A 218 20.20 -3.56 10.90
CA GLY A 218 19.20 -4.06 11.85
C GLY A 218 18.59 -5.37 11.35
N ALA A 219 18.17 -6.24 12.27
CA ALA A 219 17.32 -7.36 11.93
C ALA A 219 15.94 -6.82 11.46
N PRO A 220 15.27 -7.47 10.50
CA PRO A 220 13.95 -7.05 10.06
C PRO A 220 12.89 -7.29 11.14
N HIS A 221 11.89 -6.43 11.25
CA HIS A 221 10.88 -6.51 12.33
C HIS A 221 10.14 -7.86 12.42
N PHE A 222 9.98 -8.61 11.33
CA PHE A 222 9.38 -9.94 11.41
C PHE A 222 10.17 -10.89 12.32
N THR A 223 11.50 -10.72 12.48
CA THR A 223 12.29 -11.57 13.41
C THR A 223 12.02 -11.24 14.87
N GLU A 224 11.40 -10.10 15.15
CA GLU A 224 10.89 -9.71 16.47
C GLU A 224 9.43 -10.14 16.67
N GLY A 225 8.83 -10.85 15.70
CA GLY A 225 7.45 -11.33 15.76
C GLY A 225 6.44 -10.55 14.90
N MET A 226 6.89 -9.56 14.13
CA MET A 226 5.99 -8.70 13.34
C MET A 226 5.52 -9.34 12.03
N TYR A 227 4.76 -10.42 12.15
CA TYR A 227 4.14 -11.16 11.06
C TYR A 227 2.82 -11.80 11.48
N GLY A 228 2.08 -12.35 10.51
CA GLY A 228 0.90 -13.16 10.78
C GLY A 228 0.26 -13.66 9.49
N THR A 229 -0.91 -14.28 9.63
CA THR A 229 -1.66 -14.83 8.48
C THR A 229 -3.14 -14.52 8.59
N PHE A 230 -3.84 -14.51 7.45
CA PHE A 230 -5.29 -14.47 7.40
C PHE A 230 -5.80 -15.29 6.21
N THR A 231 -7.04 -15.79 6.33
CA THR A 231 -7.73 -16.52 5.28
C THR A 231 -8.64 -15.59 4.48
N VAL A 232 -8.74 -15.81 3.18
CA VAL A 232 -9.74 -15.20 2.30
C VAL A 232 -10.71 -16.27 1.81
N SER A 233 -12.01 -16.06 2.03
CA SER A 233 -13.10 -16.97 1.65
C SER A 233 -14.20 -16.31 0.83
#